data_AF-A0A151X8Q9-F1
#
_entry.id   AF-A0A151X8Q9-F1
#
_cell.length_a   1.000
_cell.length_b   1.000
_cell.length_c   1.000
_cell.angle_alpha   90.00
_cell.angle_beta   90.00
_cell.angle_gamma   90.00
#
_symmetry.space_group_name_H-M   'P 1'
#
loop_
_entity.id
_entity.type
_entity.pdbx_description
1 polymer ?
#
loop_
_entity_poly.entity_id
_entity_poly.type
_entity_poly.pdbx_seq_one_letter_code
_entity_poly.pdbx_strand_id
1 'polypeptide(L)'
;MPGSTAQTNKFHTFYLQQRGEQSTTWADIKVNHPLDYESIKEYNLTIRVENNGAQQLASEATVYIMLEDVNDEIPLFTEREQETVLEGEPVGSKVTQVNAIDKDGTFPNNQVTYYVVNSERNEGKDYFEINRETGEIFTKVMFDREKQGAYALEVEARDGAPSARPNGNGQPNSGRWHGKFYLKAVCARHTDCMFVL
;
A
#
# COMPACT_ATOMS: atom_id res chain seq x y z
N MET A 1 -28.75 21.94 -20.36
CA MET A 1 -29.51 20.70 -20.17
C MET A 1 -28.57 19.62 -19.64
N PRO A 2 -28.98 18.71 -18.75
CA PRO A 2 -28.09 17.65 -18.29
C PRO A 2 -28.07 16.53 -19.33
N GLY A 3 -26.93 16.35 -20.01
CA GLY A 3 -26.72 15.20 -20.90
C GLY A 3 -26.75 13.90 -20.10
N SER A 4 -27.63 12.98 -20.49
CA SER A 4 -27.81 11.66 -19.85
C SER A 4 -26.67 10.71 -20.27
N THR A 5 -25.84 10.32 -19.32
CA THR A 5 -24.59 9.53 -19.48
C THR A 5 -24.68 8.24 -18.67
N ALA A 6 -25.68 7.40 -18.93
CA ALA A 6 -26.04 6.28 -18.06
C ALA A 6 -24.96 5.19 -17.88
N GLN A 7 -23.88 5.18 -18.68
CA GLN A 7 -22.70 4.33 -18.43
C GLN A 7 -21.38 5.08 -18.25
N THR A 8 -21.34 6.37 -18.58
CA THR A 8 -20.07 7.05 -18.92
C THR A 8 -19.58 7.98 -17.82
N ASN A 9 -20.49 8.68 -17.13
CA ASN A 9 -20.16 9.55 -15.99
C ASN A 9 -20.54 8.88 -14.65
N LYS A 10 -19.87 7.78 -14.32
CA LYS A 10 -20.09 7.06 -13.05
C LYS A 10 -20.03 8.06 -11.89
N PHE A 11 -20.97 7.91 -10.94
CA PHE A 11 -21.06 8.73 -9.72
C PHE A 11 -21.15 10.25 -9.93
N HIS A 12 -21.46 10.73 -11.13
CA HIS A 12 -21.39 12.15 -11.46
C HIS A 12 -20.00 12.75 -11.16
N THR A 13 -18.93 12.00 -11.44
CA THR A 13 -17.53 12.40 -11.23
C THR A 13 -17.16 13.64 -12.05
N PHE A 14 -17.72 13.79 -13.25
CA PHE A 14 -17.48 14.94 -14.11
C PHE A 14 -18.76 15.76 -14.34
N TYR A 15 -18.60 17.04 -14.63
CA TYR A 15 -19.68 17.88 -15.12
C TYR A 15 -19.19 18.81 -16.23
N LEU A 16 -20.13 19.26 -17.07
CA LEU A 16 -19.86 20.24 -18.11
C LEU A 16 -20.16 21.64 -17.58
N GLN A 17 -19.14 22.50 -17.58
CA GLN A 17 -19.29 23.93 -17.34
C GLN A 17 -19.32 24.65 -18.70
N GLN A 18 -20.53 24.91 -19.18
CA GLN A 18 -20.74 25.65 -20.42
C GLN A 18 -20.35 27.12 -20.25
N ARG A 19 -19.72 27.69 -21.29
CA ARG A 19 -19.37 29.10 -21.42
C ARG A 19 -19.69 29.56 -22.85
N GLY A 20 -19.92 30.84 -23.03
CA GLY A 20 -20.14 31.38 -24.37
C GLY A 20 -19.99 32.89 -24.42
N GLU A 21 -19.53 33.37 -25.57
CA GLU A 21 -19.54 34.77 -25.96
C GLU A 21 -20.14 34.89 -27.35
N GLN A 22 -21.08 35.82 -27.52
CA GLN A 22 -21.73 36.17 -28.78
C GLN A 22 -22.30 34.95 -29.55
N SER A 23 -21.55 34.37 -30.50
CA SER A 23 -21.99 33.30 -31.40
C SER A 23 -21.33 31.93 -31.16
N THR A 24 -20.37 31.84 -30.23
CA THR A 24 -19.64 30.59 -29.97
C THR A 24 -19.92 30.11 -28.56
N THR A 25 -20.27 28.83 -28.45
CA THR A 25 -20.43 28.14 -27.16
C THR A 25 -19.35 27.08 -27.05
N TRP A 26 -18.70 27.00 -25.90
CA TRP A 26 -17.81 25.90 -25.53
C TRP A 26 -18.16 25.39 -24.14
N ALA A 27 -17.60 24.26 -23.74
CA ALA A 27 -17.77 23.72 -22.39
C ALA A 27 -16.45 23.17 -21.87
N ASP A 28 -16.17 23.46 -20.61
CA ASP A 28 -15.09 22.81 -19.88
C ASP A 28 -15.64 21.52 -19.25
N ILE A 29 -14.89 20.42 -19.35
CA ILE A 29 -15.11 19.27 -18.48
C ILE A 29 -14.43 19.57 -17.14
N LYS A 30 -15.19 19.50 -16.05
CA LYS A 30 -14.70 19.75 -14.69
C LYS A 30 -14.92 18.53 -13.82
N VAL A 31 -14.01 18.31 -12.89
CA VAL A 31 -14.11 17.26 -11.87
C VAL A 31 -15.03 17.74 -10.75
N ASN A 32 -15.96 16.88 -10.35
CA ASN A 32 -16.93 17.09 -9.27
C ASN A 32 -16.55 16.33 -7.98
N HIS A 33 -15.91 15.16 -8.14
CA HIS A 33 -15.48 14.29 -7.04
C HIS A 33 -14.01 13.91 -7.22
N PRO A 34 -13.25 13.66 -6.13
CA PRO A 34 -11.87 13.20 -6.22
C PRO A 34 -11.74 12.01 -7.17
N LEU A 35 -10.65 12.03 -7.94
CA LEU A 35 -10.26 10.92 -8.81
C LEU A 35 -9.36 10.00 -8.00
N ASP A 36 -9.54 8.70 -8.20
CA ASP A 36 -8.86 7.64 -7.47
C ASP A 36 -8.53 6.53 -8.47
N TYR A 37 -7.24 6.33 -8.73
CA TYR A 37 -6.73 5.40 -9.72
C TYR A 37 -7.03 3.94 -9.32
N GLU A 38 -6.90 3.64 -8.04
CA GLU A 38 -7.10 2.33 -7.42
C GLU A 38 -8.55 1.88 -7.56
N SER A 39 -9.49 2.83 -7.55
CA SER A 39 -10.91 2.59 -7.77
C SER A 39 -11.30 2.52 -9.25
N ILE A 40 -11.00 3.56 -10.04
CA ILE A 40 -11.42 3.67 -11.46
C ILE A 40 -10.32 4.34 -12.29
N LYS A 41 -9.65 3.54 -13.12
CA LYS A 41 -8.50 3.97 -13.94
C LYS A 41 -8.87 4.77 -15.19
N GLU A 42 -10.09 4.58 -15.70
CA GLU A 42 -10.53 5.19 -16.95
C GLU A 42 -11.99 5.58 -16.95
N TYR A 43 -12.29 6.67 -17.64
CA TYR A 43 -13.64 7.14 -17.92
C TYR A 43 -13.78 7.35 -19.42
N ASN A 44 -14.87 6.82 -19.95
CA ASN A 44 -15.30 7.09 -21.31
C ASN A 44 -16.50 8.02 -21.20
N LEU A 45 -16.41 9.28 -21.63
CA LEU A 45 -17.48 10.27 -21.56
C LEU A 45 -18.09 10.49 -22.94
N THR A 46 -19.43 10.42 -23.04
CA THR A 46 -20.15 10.84 -24.24
C THR A 46 -20.69 12.25 -24.05
N ILE A 47 -20.20 13.19 -24.86
CA ILE A 47 -20.63 14.59 -24.86
C ILE A 47 -21.62 14.77 -25.99
N ARG A 48 -22.82 15.25 -25.67
CA ARG A 48 -23.88 15.52 -26.64
C ARG A 48 -24.17 17.01 -26.70
N VAL A 49 -24.22 17.55 -27.92
CA VAL A 49 -24.61 18.92 -28.21
C VAL A 49 -25.89 18.89 -29.03
N GLU A 50 -26.85 19.74 -28.68
CA GLU A 50 -28.15 19.83 -29.34
C GLU A 50 -28.41 21.27 -29.78
N ASN A 51 -29.12 21.46 -30.88
CA ASN A 51 -29.61 22.78 -31.28
C ASN A 51 -30.93 23.12 -30.53
N ASN A 52 -31.21 24.42 -30.39
CA ASN A 52 -32.49 24.90 -29.83
C ASN A 52 -33.53 25.21 -30.93
N GLY A 53 -33.41 24.58 -32.11
CA GLY A 53 -34.25 24.86 -33.28
C GLY A 53 -35.54 24.04 -33.31
N ALA A 54 -36.45 24.37 -34.24
CA ALA A 54 -37.69 23.62 -34.44
C ALA A 54 -37.44 22.16 -34.89
N GLN A 55 -36.37 21.93 -35.65
CA GLN A 55 -35.85 20.59 -35.92
C GLN A 55 -34.72 20.31 -34.92
N GLN A 56 -34.90 19.28 -34.08
CA GLN A 56 -33.89 18.85 -33.12
C GLN A 56 -32.76 18.11 -33.85
N LEU A 57 -31.58 18.72 -33.86
CA LEU A 57 -30.34 18.13 -34.34
C LEU A 57 -29.43 17.91 -33.12
N ALA A 58 -28.78 16.75 -33.09
CA ALA A 58 -27.79 16.44 -32.07
C ALA A 58 -26.50 15.93 -32.72
N SER A 59 -25.38 16.23 -32.08
CA SER A 59 -24.07 15.65 -32.39
C SER A 59 -23.44 15.13 -31.12
N GLU A 60 -22.71 14.02 -31.22
CA GLU A 60 -22.04 13.37 -30.10
C GLU A 60 -20.55 13.25 -30.36
N ALA A 61 -19.77 13.41 -29.30
CA ALA A 61 -18.33 13.16 -29.28
C ALA A 61 -17.99 12.30 -28.07
N THR A 62 -16.99 11.44 -28.23
CA THR A 62 -16.49 10.59 -27.15
C THR A 62 -15.16 11.12 -26.63
N VAL A 63 -15.03 11.25 -25.32
CA VAL A 63 -13.81 11.70 -24.64
C VAL A 63 -13.32 10.58 -23.74
N TYR A 64 -12.08 10.14 -23.97
CA TYR A 64 -11.42 9.15 -23.14
C TYR A 64 -10.52 9.85 -22.12
N ILE A 65 -10.77 9.60 -20.84
CA ILE A 65 -9.98 10.11 -19.73
C ILE A 65 -9.29 8.92 -19.09
N MET A 66 -7.95 8.91 -19.12
CA MET A 66 -7.12 7.93 -18.43
C MET A 66 -6.49 8.61 -17.22
N LEU A 67 -6.59 7.99 -16.04
CA LEU A 67 -5.94 8.51 -14.85
C LEU A 67 -4.47 8.10 -14.82
N GLU A 68 -3.64 9.02 -14.35
CA GLU A 68 -2.26 8.74 -13.97
C GLU A 68 -2.25 8.34 -12.49
N ASP A 69 -1.53 7.27 -12.19
CA ASP A 69 -1.32 6.76 -10.85
C ASP A 69 -0.38 7.68 -10.06
N VAL A 70 -0.64 7.86 -8.77
CA VAL A 70 0.18 8.64 -7.84
C VAL A 70 0.44 7.80 -6.59
N ASN A 71 1.56 8.03 -5.91
CA ASN A 71 1.92 7.24 -4.72
C ASN A 71 1.13 7.69 -3.48
N ASP A 72 -0.14 7.31 -3.33
CA ASP A 72 -0.99 7.70 -2.20
C ASP A 72 -1.49 6.57 -1.29
N GLU A 73 -1.24 5.32 -1.66
CA GLU A 73 -1.41 4.16 -0.78
C GLU A 73 -0.19 3.94 0.13
N ILE A 74 -0.39 3.23 1.26
CA ILE A 74 0.71 2.91 2.19
C ILE A 74 0.93 1.39 2.16
N PRO A 75 2.17 0.89 2.20
CA PRO A 75 2.41 -0.53 2.35
C PRO A 75 1.81 -1.08 3.65
N LEU A 76 0.89 -2.04 3.56
CA LEU A 76 0.21 -2.64 4.70
C LEU A 76 0.65 -4.08 4.94
N PHE A 77 1.14 -4.35 6.15
CA PHE A 77 1.51 -5.70 6.56
C PHE A 77 0.29 -6.61 6.74
N THR A 78 0.45 -7.89 6.37
CA THR A 78 -0.60 -8.90 6.40
C THR A 78 -0.38 -10.00 7.45
N GLU A 79 0.79 -10.03 8.08
CA GLU A 79 1.24 -11.13 8.95
C GLU A 79 0.95 -10.91 10.43
N ARG A 80 1.02 -12.00 11.21
CA ARG A 80 0.76 -12.02 12.65
C ARG A 80 1.85 -11.30 13.44
N GLU A 81 1.52 -10.74 14.60
CA GLU A 81 2.45 -10.02 15.47
C GLU A 81 3.25 -10.92 16.44
N GLN A 82 3.13 -12.24 16.34
CA GLN A 82 3.76 -13.18 17.29
C GLN A 82 4.31 -14.41 16.59
N GLU A 83 5.57 -14.71 16.91
CA GLU A 83 6.30 -15.85 16.34
C GLU A 83 7.07 -16.61 17.40
N THR A 84 7.35 -17.87 17.11
CA THR A 84 8.20 -18.73 17.96
C THR A 84 9.53 -18.99 17.26
N VAL A 85 10.61 -18.83 17.99
CA VAL A 85 11.97 -19.16 17.54
C VAL A 85 12.51 -20.28 18.40
N LEU A 86 13.14 -21.28 17.79
CA LEU A 86 13.84 -22.32 18.54
C LEU A 86 15.17 -21.77 19.05
N GLU A 87 15.48 -21.99 20.32
CA GLU A 87 16.80 -21.67 20.84
C GLU A 87 17.86 -22.61 20.27
N GLY A 88 19.14 -22.19 20.30
CA GLY A 88 20.24 -23.01 19.82
C GLY A 88 20.32 -23.16 18.30
N GLU A 89 19.39 -22.58 17.55
CA GLU A 89 19.46 -22.51 16.09
C GLU A 89 20.74 -21.76 15.64
N PRO A 90 21.45 -22.24 14.60
CA PRO A 90 22.60 -21.54 14.05
C PRO A 90 22.28 -20.12 13.59
N VAL A 91 23.32 -19.29 13.49
CA VAL A 91 23.24 -17.98 12.83
C VAL A 91 22.87 -18.19 11.36
N GLY A 92 21.93 -17.37 10.86
CA GLY A 92 21.40 -17.45 9.50
C GLY A 92 20.21 -18.41 9.35
N SER A 93 19.72 -19.01 10.43
CA SER A 93 18.48 -19.79 10.38
C SER A 93 17.28 -18.88 10.06
N LYS A 94 16.42 -19.30 9.13
CA LYS A 94 15.17 -18.59 8.80
C LYS A 94 14.19 -18.72 9.96
N VAL A 95 13.66 -17.60 10.41
CA VAL A 95 12.70 -17.52 11.51
C VAL A 95 11.26 -17.45 10.98
N THR A 96 10.98 -16.42 10.19
CA THR A 96 9.66 -16.17 9.61
C THR A 96 9.81 -15.30 8.36
N GLN A 97 8.70 -14.88 7.78
CA GLN A 97 8.65 -13.92 6.69
C GLN A 97 7.51 -12.95 6.96
N VAL A 98 7.81 -11.65 6.85
CA VAL A 98 6.78 -10.60 6.85
C VAL A 98 6.42 -10.24 5.42
N ASN A 99 5.15 -9.92 5.19
CA ASN A 99 4.67 -9.48 3.89
C ASN A 99 3.82 -8.21 4.04
N ALA A 100 4.19 -7.17 3.30
CA ALA A 100 3.42 -5.94 3.14
C ALA A 100 2.98 -5.75 1.69
N ILE A 101 1.75 -5.27 1.53
CA ILE A 101 1.12 -5.02 0.23
C ILE A 101 0.89 -3.53 0.10
N ASP A 102 1.44 -2.94 -0.94
CA ASP A 102 1.07 -1.62 -1.41
C ASP A 102 0.00 -1.77 -2.52
N LYS A 103 -1.01 -0.91 -2.50
CA LYS A 103 -2.15 -1.00 -3.41
C LYS A 103 -1.99 -0.13 -4.65
N ASP A 104 -0.99 0.74 -4.70
CA ASP A 104 -0.76 1.60 -5.85
C ASP A 104 -0.63 0.77 -7.14
N GLY A 105 -1.09 1.36 -8.22
CA GLY A 105 -1.22 0.68 -9.50
C GLY A 105 0.08 0.32 -10.20
N THR A 106 1.12 1.13 -9.98
CA THR A 106 2.28 1.19 -10.88
C THR A 106 3.61 1.27 -10.14
N PHE A 107 4.67 0.81 -10.82
CA PHE A 107 6.03 0.95 -10.32
C PHE A 107 6.53 2.40 -10.49
N PRO A 108 7.25 2.98 -9.50
CA PRO A 108 7.70 2.36 -8.25
C PRO A 108 6.79 2.62 -7.04
N ASN A 109 5.59 3.19 -7.23
CA ASN A 109 4.63 3.50 -6.16
C ASN A 109 4.25 2.25 -5.36
N ASN A 110 4.17 1.09 -6.01
CA ASN A 110 3.85 -0.17 -5.34
C ASN A 110 5.03 -1.08 -5.00
N GLN A 111 6.27 -0.60 -5.14
CA GLN A 111 7.46 -1.41 -4.90
C GLN A 111 7.83 -1.43 -3.42
N VAL A 112 7.47 -2.49 -2.70
CA VAL A 112 7.76 -2.63 -1.28
C VAL A 112 9.20 -3.10 -1.00
N THR A 113 9.87 -2.41 -0.08
CA THR A 113 11.19 -2.77 0.48
C THR A 113 11.15 -2.77 2.01
N TYR A 114 11.77 -3.76 2.65
CA TYR A 114 11.73 -3.95 4.11
C TYR A 114 12.99 -3.50 4.85
N TYR A 115 12.81 -2.99 6.06
CA TYR A 115 13.89 -2.51 6.92
C TYR A 115 13.63 -2.84 8.39
N VAL A 116 14.64 -3.32 9.12
CA VAL A 116 14.61 -3.32 10.59
C VAL A 116 14.82 -1.88 11.07
N VAL A 117 13.88 -1.33 11.84
CA VAL A 117 13.95 0.07 12.29
C VAL A 117 14.81 0.24 13.52
N ASN A 118 15.53 1.36 13.62
CA ASN A 118 16.24 1.70 14.85
C ASN A 118 15.30 2.44 15.82
N SER A 119 14.80 1.73 16.83
CA SER A 119 14.01 2.31 17.92
C SER A 119 14.41 1.69 19.27
N GLU A 120 14.12 2.37 20.37
CA GLU A 120 14.36 1.85 21.73
C GLU A 120 13.49 0.63 22.04
N ARG A 121 12.34 0.51 21.37
CA ARG A 121 11.39 -0.60 21.51
C ARG A 121 11.77 -1.81 20.66
N ASN A 122 12.73 -1.67 19.75
CA ASN A 122 13.19 -2.72 18.87
C ASN A 122 14.41 -3.45 19.45
N GLU A 123 14.19 -4.16 20.56
CA GLU A 123 15.22 -4.95 21.26
C GLU A 123 15.83 -6.02 20.35
N GLY A 124 15.07 -6.53 19.39
CA GLY A 124 15.47 -7.56 18.43
C GLY A 124 16.37 -7.07 17.29
N LYS A 125 16.56 -5.75 17.11
CA LYS A 125 17.30 -5.20 15.94
C LYS A 125 18.73 -5.72 15.80
N ASP A 126 19.37 -6.05 16.92
CA ASP A 126 20.74 -6.56 16.93
C ASP A 126 20.79 -8.10 16.77
N TYR A 127 19.66 -8.77 16.99
CA TYR A 127 19.51 -10.23 17.06
C TYR A 127 18.91 -10.84 15.80
N PHE A 128 18.19 -10.05 15.00
CA PHE A 128 17.56 -10.47 13.75
C PHE A 128 18.00 -9.59 12.58
N GLU A 129 18.03 -10.17 11.39
CA GLU A 129 18.16 -9.44 10.13
C GLU A 129 16.98 -9.76 9.22
N ILE A 130 16.73 -8.87 8.25
CA ILE A 130 15.65 -9.04 7.28
C ILE A 130 16.19 -8.92 5.86
N ASN A 131 15.76 -9.81 4.98
CA ASN A 131 15.94 -9.63 3.55
C ASN A 131 15.01 -8.52 3.06
N ARG A 132 15.60 -7.48 2.45
CA ARG A 132 14.88 -6.27 2.06
C ARG A 132 13.86 -6.47 0.95
N GLU A 133 14.01 -7.51 0.13
CA GLU A 133 13.13 -7.79 -1.00
C GLU A 133 12.06 -8.82 -0.63
N THR A 134 12.45 -9.88 0.10
CA THR A 134 11.54 -10.99 0.41
C THR A 134 10.80 -10.81 1.73
N GLY A 135 11.29 -9.96 2.64
CA GLY A 135 10.74 -9.82 3.98
C GLY A 135 11.07 -11.01 4.90
N GLU A 136 11.94 -11.93 4.47
CA GLU A 136 12.37 -13.06 5.28
C GLU A 136 13.27 -12.59 6.42
N ILE A 137 12.99 -13.06 7.63
CA ILE A 137 13.70 -12.72 8.86
C ILE A 137 14.59 -13.89 9.27
N PHE A 138 15.86 -13.59 9.57
CA PHE A 138 16.89 -14.56 9.93
C PHE A 138 17.54 -14.23 11.27
N THR A 139 18.09 -15.26 11.92
CA THR A 139 18.85 -15.12 13.17
C THR A 139 20.23 -14.51 12.90
N LYS A 140 20.65 -13.51 13.68
CA LYS A 140 22.04 -12.99 13.66
C LYS A 140 22.92 -13.61 14.75
N VAL A 141 22.30 -14.26 15.72
CA VAL A 141 22.97 -14.90 16.86
C VAL A 141 22.36 -16.27 17.12
N MET A 142 23.09 -17.11 17.85
CA MET A 142 22.52 -18.30 18.47
C MET A 142 21.78 -17.88 19.73
N PHE A 143 20.46 -18.08 19.76
CA PHE A 143 19.61 -17.69 20.88
C PHE A 143 19.73 -18.65 22.07
N ASP A 144 19.54 -18.09 23.26
CA ASP A 144 19.60 -18.77 24.56
C ASP A 144 18.42 -18.26 25.40
N ARG A 145 17.42 -19.13 25.61
CA ARG A 145 16.15 -18.77 26.26
C ARG A 145 16.37 -18.36 27.70
N GLU A 146 17.32 -18.97 28.40
CA GLU A 146 17.60 -18.69 29.82
C GLU A 146 18.15 -17.27 30.03
N LYS A 147 18.78 -16.65 29.02
CA LYS A 147 19.23 -15.26 29.08
C LYS A 147 18.12 -14.26 28.81
N GLN A 148 17.32 -14.50 27.77
CA GLN A 148 16.20 -13.65 27.39
C GLN A 148 15.20 -14.46 26.57
N GLY A 149 14.02 -14.73 27.14
CA GLY A 149 13.03 -15.60 26.52
C GLY A 149 12.18 -14.97 25.41
N ALA A 150 12.28 -13.66 25.18
CA ALA A 150 11.52 -12.99 24.14
C ALA A 150 12.19 -11.70 23.63
N TYR A 151 11.94 -11.37 22.37
CA TYR A 151 12.45 -10.18 21.70
C TYR A 151 11.34 -9.48 20.93
N ALA A 152 11.32 -8.14 20.98
CA ALA A 152 10.46 -7.33 20.14
C ALA A 152 11.21 -6.86 18.90
N LEU A 153 10.66 -7.11 17.71
CA LEU A 153 11.20 -6.64 16.43
C LEU A 153 10.24 -5.66 15.78
N GLU A 154 10.74 -4.48 15.41
CA GLU A 154 10.01 -3.54 14.57
C GLU A 154 10.58 -3.55 13.15
N VAL A 155 9.70 -3.68 12.17
CA VAL A 155 10.01 -3.68 10.74
C VAL A 155 9.21 -2.57 10.08
N GLU A 156 9.82 -1.90 9.11
CA GLU A 156 9.19 -0.91 8.26
C GLU A 156 9.20 -1.41 6.82
N ALA A 157 8.05 -1.34 6.17
CA ALA A 157 7.90 -1.50 4.74
C ALA A 157 7.80 -0.11 4.11
N ARG A 158 8.58 0.15 3.06
CA ARG A 158 8.57 1.41 2.31
C ARG A 158 8.33 1.13 0.84
N ASP A 159 7.58 2.00 0.18
CA ASP A 159 7.52 1.98 -1.28
C ASP A 159 8.77 2.65 -1.92
N GLY A 160 8.79 2.76 -3.25
CA GLY A 160 9.90 3.31 -4.02
C GLY A 160 9.77 4.76 -4.52
N ALA A 161 8.66 5.46 -4.28
CA ALA A 161 8.38 6.78 -4.85
C ALA A 161 8.13 7.85 -3.78
N PRO A 162 8.30 9.16 -4.03
CA PRO A 162 7.85 10.18 -3.10
C PRO A 162 6.34 10.15 -2.90
N SER A 163 5.88 10.22 -1.65
CA SER A 163 4.47 10.21 -1.28
C SER A 163 3.70 11.39 -1.89
N ALA A 164 2.56 11.09 -2.51
CA ALA A 164 1.56 12.05 -2.96
C ALA A 164 0.57 12.44 -1.84
N ARG A 165 0.65 11.81 -0.65
CA ARG A 165 -0.20 12.13 0.50
C ARG A 165 0.18 13.48 1.10
N PRO A 166 -0.77 14.18 1.75
CA PRO A 166 -0.47 15.39 2.51
C PRO A 166 0.64 15.15 3.54
N ASN A 167 1.61 16.07 3.61
CA ASN A 167 2.78 16.00 4.50
C ASN A 167 3.80 14.89 4.19
N GLY A 168 3.79 14.33 2.98
CA GLY A 168 4.79 13.33 2.56
C GLY A 168 6.24 13.84 2.57
N ASN A 169 6.47 15.16 2.46
CA ASN A 169 7.79 15.79 2.55
C ASN A 169 8.88 15.16 1.65
N GLY A 170 8.48 14.60 0.50
CA GLY A 170 9.37 13.90 -0.43
C GLY A 170 9.84 12.52 0.02
N GLN A 171 9.28 11.99 1.11
CA GLN A 171 9.57 10.64 1.61
C GLN A 171 8.61 9.61 0.98
N PRO A 172 9.05 8.36 0.81
CA PRO A 172 8.16 7.26 0.45
C PRO A 172 7.05 7.01 1.47
N ASN A 173 5.92 6.46 1.02
CA ASN A 173 4.93 5.92 1.94
C ASN A 173 5.55 4.73 2.67
N SER A 174 5.16 4.58 3.94
CA SER A 174 5.72 3.55 4.79
C SER A 174 4.71 3.05 5.82
N GLY A 175 4.72 1.73 6.01
CA GLY A 175 3.98 1.04 7.05
C GLY A 175 4.95 0.42 8.05
N ARG A 176 4.49 0.20 9.29
CA ARG A 176 5.28 -0.47 10.33
C ARG A 176 4.58 -1.72 10.81
N TRP A 177 5.37 -2.72 11.14
CA TRP A 177 4.97 -3.95 11.80
C TRP A 177 5.77 -4.15 13.07
N HIS A 178 5.11 -4.64 14.11
CA HIS A 178 5.71 -4.95 15.40
C HIS A 178 5.44 -6.41 15.73
N GLY A 179 6.51 -7.20 15.86
CA GLY A 179 6.43 -8.61 16.18
C GLY A 179 7.09 -8.95 17.51
N LYS A 180 6.49 -9.87 18.26
CA LYS A 180 7.11 -10.49 19.43
C LYS A 180 7.56 -11.91 19.11
N PHE A 181 8.83 -12.19 19.34
CA PHE A 181 9.48 -13.45 19.07
C PHE A 181 9.77 -14.15 20.40
N TYR A 182 9.08 -15.25 20.67
CA TYR A 182 9.27 -16.04 21.89
C TYR A 182 10.20 -17.21 21.63
N LEU A 183 11.21 -17.37 22.49
CA LEU A 183 12.12 -18.49 22.40
C LEU A 183 11.50 -19.75 23.00
N LYS A 184 11.54 -20.85 22.25
CA LYS A 184 11.20 -22.19 22.75
C LYS A 184 12.46 -23.02 22.92
N ALA A 185 12.46 -23.78 24.01
CA ALA A 185 13.56 -24.68 24.30
C ALA A 185 13.61 -25.85 23.33
N VAL A 186 14.82 -26.20 22.88
CA VAL A 186 15.07 -27.41 22.09
C VAL A 186 15.54 -28.49 23.06
N CYS A 187 14.62 -29.36 23.50
CA CYS A 187 15.01 -30.55 24.28
C CYS A 187 15.79 -31.51 23.38
N ALA A 188 17.11 -31.54 23.52
CA ALA A 188 17.97 -32.49 22.80
C ALA A 188 17.78 -33.94 23.29
N ARG A 189 17.19 -34.17 24.48
CA ARG A 189 16.83 -35.51 25.00
C ARG A 189 15.56 -35.46 25.85
N HIS A 190 14.82 -36.57 25.85
CA HIS A 190 13.56 -36.78 26.57
C HIS A 190 13.65 -36.54 28.10
N THR A 191 14.85 -36.54 28.67
CA THR A 191 15.09 -36.32 30.11
C THR A 191 15.25 -34.85 30.52
N ASP A 192 15.56 -33.94 29.58
CA ASP A 192 15.72 -32.50 29.88
C ASP A 192 14.38 -31.75 29.87
N CYS A 193 13.32 -32.40 29.38
CA CYS A 193 11.96 -31.85 29.36
C CYS A 193 11.21 -32.02 30.70
N MET A 194 11.84 -32.57 31.75
CA MET A 194 11.18 -32.86 33.03
C MET A 194 11.23 -31.72 34.06
N PHE A 195 11.82 -30.57 33.74
CA PHE A 195 11.85 -29.40 34.61
C PHE A 195 11.45 -28.11 33.88
N VAL A 196 10.21 -28.08 33.36
CA VAL A 196 9.50 -26.81 33.16
C VAL A 196 8.05 -27.03 33.59
N LEU A 197 7.77 -26.81 34.87
CA LEU A 197 6.44 -26.44 35.39
C LEU A 197 6.39 -24.93 35.54
#